data_AF-A0A7V5G753-F1
#
_entry.id   AF-A0A7V5G753-F1
#
_cell.length_a   1.000
_cell.length_b   1.000
_cell.length_c   1.000
_cell.angle_alpha   90.00
_cell.angle_beta   90.00
_cell.angle_gamma   90.00
#
_symmetry.space_group_name_H-M   'P 1'
#
loop_
_entity.id
_entity.type
_entity.pdbx_description
1 polymer ?
#
loop_
_entity_poly.entity_id
_entity_poly.type
_entity_poly.pdbx_seq_one_letter_code
_entity_poly.pdbx_strand_id
1 'polypeptide(L)'
;MKKYLIALIIFTLYIYAKTFNNIEFKGDTDLVTGEFDRDTLLKICHIEYPPIYKIWKKDPVFDSKQIDDFVDNLTNYTRSVGYYKAKVYAKTEDDTIILRIIKNRPIKIKSIHMDNEFKRFALFQRGKRFRTSDFTQTKKKITRYLEEHGYPTYNMEAKALVDLDLYEVNIDIKIDKGLKRYFGKTDINNSSKIDNALITEQIKYKKDELYDISTLEDSYDNLYRLGVFDKIKIESDFNDSNASTDIDIVLEEGKTKEFASHLGYDTYEGFRGGGEYIDHNFWGNLREFKLGAKLTQKGYKAYTSFYDPRIFKYFVDDLSFRNELSYQNWRYDGYDEGLMVERVTFGKKLLHLDHFFGFQIENNKIESDNGELLSGTYLINSLFYRLVVDERDSTMDAKNGYYTSLYIEKAMTQLASEIDYLKILAEGRYIKEFDPFVLAFKTRFGWLSQDTPVFKHFFAGGAMSNRGFEYRDLGPHYDSDPIGGV
;
A
#
# COMPACT_ATOMS: atom_id res chain seq x y z
N MET A 1 43.42 52.78 34.64
CA MET A 1 42.32 51.80 34.82
C MET A 1 42.68 50.53 34.06
N LYS A 2 43.17 49.49 34.75
CA LYS A 2 43.46 48.17 34.17
C LYS A 2 42.52 47.16 34.83
N LYS A 3 41.55 46.62 34.10
CA LYS A 3 40.75 45.46 34.51
C LYS A 3 41.29 44.25 33.74
N TYR A 4 41.89 43.31 34.46
CA TYR A 4 42.24 42.00 33.92
C TYR A 4 41.00 41.11 33.98
N LEU A 5 40.59 40.60 32.82
CA LEU A 5 39.58 39.57 32.67
C LEU A 5 40.30 38.21 32.68
N ILE A 6 40.09 37.40 33.71
CA ILE A 6 40.59 36.03 33.79
C ILE A 6 39.58 35.15 33.05
N ALA A 7 39.98 34.61 31.89
CA ALA A 7 39.25 33.56 31.20
C ALA A 7 39.71 32.20 31.74
N LEU A 8 38.80 31.49 32.41
CA LEU A 8 39.01 30.14 32.90
C LEU A 8 38.73 29.17 31.74
N ILE A 9 39.77 28.58 31.15
CA ILE A 9 39.63 27.52 30.14
C ILE A 9 39.46 26.19 30.90
N ILE A 10 38.24 25.68 30.92
CA ILE A 10 37.95 24.31 31.37
C ILE A 10 38.33 23.37 30.23
N PHE A 11 39.47 22.70 30.37
CA PHE A 11 39.92 21.65 29.46
C PHE A 11 39.16 20.36 29.82
N THR A 12 38.06 20.08 29.13
CA THR A 12 37.43 18.75 29.18
C THR A 12 38.31 17.79 28.39
N LEU A 13 39.07 16.96 29.10
CA LEU A 13 39.72 15.78 28.55
C LEU A 13 38.64 14.82 28.03
N TYR A 14 38.31 14.93 26.74
CA TYR A 14 37.58 13.89 26.02
C TYR A 14 38.48 12.66 25.92
N ILE A 15 38.23 11.67 26.77
CA ILE A 15 38.77 10.32 26.58
C ILE A 15 38.11 9.78 25.30
N TYR A 16 38.81 9.84 24.18
CA TYR A 16 38.37 9.19 22.94
C TYR A 16 38.34 7.69 23.19
N ALA A 17 37.15 7.10 23.09
CA ALA A 17 37.00 5.66 23.10
C ALA A 17 37.67 5.10 21.83
N LYS A 18 38.32 3.94 21.96
CA LYS A 18 38.97 3.28 20.82
C LYS A 18 37.88 2.87 19.83
N THR A 19 38.03 3.29 18.58
CA THR A 19 37.11 2.95 17.49
C THR A 19 37.67 1.84 16.61
N PHE A 20 36.78 1.10 15.95
CA PHE A 20 37.09 -0.02 15.06
C PHE A 20 36.29 0.11 13.77
N ASN A 21 36.90 -0.18 12.61
CA ASN A 21 36.19 -0.13 11.32
C ASN A 21 35.66 -1.50 10.87
N ASN A 22 36.11 -2.60 11.48
CA ASN A 22 35.76 -3.94 11.05
C ASN A 22 35.18 -4.81 12.17
N ILE A 23 34.21 -5.66 11.79
CA ILE A 23 33.66 -6.71 12.66
C ILE A 23 33.77 -8.06 11.96
N GLU A 24 34.36 -9.03 12.66
CA GLU A 24 34.51 -10.41 12.21
C GLU A 24 33.84 -11.37 13.19
N PHE A 25 33.05 -12.31 12.68
CA PHE A 25 32.45 -13.38 13.50
C PHE A 25 33.26 -14.66 13.32
N LYS A 26 33.65 -15.30 14.42
CA LYS A 26 34.45 -16.55 14.42
C LYS A 26 33.83 -17.63 15.31
N GLY A 27 34.29 -18.87 15.13
CA GLY A 27 33.89 -20.01 15.94
C GLY A 27 32.87 -20.87 15.21
N ASP A 28 31.77 -21.20 15.89
CA ASP A 28 30.70 -22.03 15.32
C ASP A 28 29.76 -21.20 14.43
N THR A 29 30.30 -20.48 13.46
CA THR A 29 29.57 -19.64 12.50
C THR A 29 29.34 -20.38 11.19
N ASP A 30 28.23 -20.10 10.51
CA ASP A 30 27.88 -20.74 9.25
C ASP A 30 28.46 -19.93 8.07
N LEU A 31 29.13 -20.58 7.12
CA LEU A 31 29.82 -19.90 6.01
C LEU A 31 28.88 -19.50 4.85
N VAL A 32 27.74 -20.19 4.71
CA VAL A 32 26.76 -19.98 3.64
C VAL A 32 25.37 -20.14 4.26
N THR A 33 24.54 -19.10 4.14
CA THR A 33 23.11 -18.96 4.53
C THR A 33 22.63 -19.84 5.70
N GLY A 34 22.32 -19.24 6.85
CA GLY A 34 21.90 -20.00 8.03
C GLY A 34 21.63 -19.14 9.28
N GLU A 35 21.35 -19.80 10.40
CA GLU A 35 21.07 -19.11 11.69
C GLU A 35 22.29 -18.35 12.22
N PHE A 36 23.52 -18.78 11.89
CA PHE A 36 24.74 -18.11 12.34
C PHE A 36 25.59 -17.62 11.16
N ASP A 37 24.95 -17.27 10.05
CA ASP A 37 25.63 -16.61 8.95
C ASP A 37 25.92 -15.13 9.27
N ARG A 38 26.81 -14.52 8.48
CA ARG A 38 27.23 -13.14 8.72
C ARG A 38 26.06 -12.15 8.69
N ASP A 39 25.14 -12.28 7.74
CA ASP A 39 24.02 -11.35 7.58
C ASP A 39 23.09 -11.37 8.80
N THR A 40 22.75 -12.56 9.29
CA THR A 40 21.94 -12.73 10.50
C THR A 40 22.64 -12.14 11.72
N LEU A 41 23.93 -12.45 11.91
CA LEU A 41 24.68 -11.96 13.07
C LEU A 41 24.85 -10.43 13.05
N LEU A 42 25.03 -9.82 11.88
CA LEU A 42 25.05 -8.36 11.73
C LEU A 42 23.71 -7.74 12.13
N LYS A 43 22.59 -8.32 11.66
CA LYS A 43 21.24 -7.86 12.02
C LYS A 43 20.97 -7.95 13.52
N ILE A 44 21.39 -9.04 14.17
CA ILE A 44 21.27 -9.22 15.63
C ILE A 44 22.08 -8.17 16.40
N CYS A 45 23.24 -7.77 15.87
CA CYS A 45 24.05 -6.69 16.45
C CYS A 45 23.58 -5.29 16.03
N HIS A 46 22.48 -5.16 15.27
CA HIS A 46 21.98 -3.89 14.72
C HIS A 46 23.00 -3.14 13.85
N ILE A 47 23.78 -3.89 13.06
CA ILE A 47 24.80 -3.34 12.16
C ILE A 47 24.29 -3.42 10.72
N GLU A 48 24.27 -2.28 10.03
CA GLU A 48 23.89 -2.19 8.63
C GLU A 48 25.01 -1.56 7.81
N TYR A 49 25.44 -2.25 6.75
CA TYR A 49 26.40 -1.72 5.78
C TYR A 49 25.65 -1.09 4.60
N PRO A 50 26.11 0.07 4.09
CA PRO A 50 25.53 0.64 2.89
C PRO A 50 25.64 -0.33 1.71
N PRO A 51 24.60 -0.45 0.86
CA PRO A 51 24.70 -1.21 -0.38
C PRO A 51 25.85 -0.72 -1.25
N ILE A 52 26.47 -1.63 -2.01
CA ILE A 52 27.71 -1.35 -2.78
C ILE A 52 27.59 -0.18 -3.77
N TYR A 53 26.38 0.14 -4.23
CA TYR A 53 26.12 1.25 -5.14
C TYR A 53 26.03 2.62 -4.45
N LYS A 54 25.94 2.67 -3.11
CA LYS A 54 25.90 3.92 -2.32
C LYS A 54 27.31 4.38 -1.93
N ILE A 55 28.18 4.59 -2.91
CA ILE A 55 29.60 4.96 -2.73
C ILE A 55 29.83 6.25 -1.91
N TRP A 56 28.80 7.08 -1.71
CA TRP A 56 28.86 8.30 -0.89
C TRP A 56 28.58 8.08 0.60
N LYS A 57 28.06 6.91 0.99
CA LYS A 57 27.87 6.54 2.40
C LYS A 57 29.10 5.78 2.87
N LYS A 58 29.69 6.24 3.98
CA LYS A 58 30.78 5.53 4.65
C LYS A 58 30.25 4.32 5.41
N ASP A 59 31.08 3.30 5.53
CA ASP A 59 30.81 2.16 6.39
C ASP A 59 30.69 2.57 7.86
N PRO A 60 29.92 1.83 8.67
CA PRO A 60 29.79 2.09 10.09
C PRO A 60 31.13 1.95 10.83
N VAL A 61 31.33 2.79 11.83
CA VAL A 61 32.48 2.73 12.75
C VAL A 61 31.96 2.34 14.13
N PHE A 62 32.67 1.47 14.84
CA PHE A 62 32.23 0.88 16.09
C PHE A 62 33.06 1.40 17.27
N ASP A 63 32.39 1.78 18.35
CA ASP A 63 33.03 2.19 19.60
C ASP A 63 33.28 0.97 20.50
N SER A 64 34.41 0.94 21.21
CA SER A 64 34.72 -0.05 22.24
C SER A 64 33.58 -0.33 23.25
N LYS A 65 32.73 0.67 23.56
CA LYS A 65 31.58 0.53 24.47
C LYS A 65 30.46 -0.33 23.92
N GLN A 66 30.34 -0.45 22.59
CA GLN A 66 29.31 -1.27 21.94
C GLN A 66 29.63 -2.76 21.96
N ILE A 67 30.86 -3.14 22.34
CA ILE A 67 31.31 -4.53 22.36
C ILE A 67 30.46 -5.36 23.33
N ASP A 68 30.15 -4.82 24.51
CA ASP A 68 29.34 -5.51 25.51
C ASP A 68 27.92 -5.74 24.99
N ASP A 69 27.32 -4.73 24.35
CA ASP A 69 26.00 -4.85 23.71
C ASP A 69 25.99 -5.94 22.62
N PHE A 70 27.06 -6.01 21.79
CA PHE A 70 27.17 -7.05 20.77
C PHE A 70 27.26 -8.44 21.39
N VAL A 71 28.06 -8.61 22.45
CA VAL A 71 28.19 -9.88 23.17
C VAL A 71 26.86 -10.29 23.81
N ASP A 72 26.14 -9.36 24.42
CA ASP A 72 24.85 -9.62 25.06
C ASP A 72 23.77 -9.97 24.04
N ASN A 73 23.68 -9.24 22.93
CA ASN A 73 22.74 -9.51 21.84
C ASN A 73 22.97 -10.91 21.24
N LEU A 74 24.22 -11.26 20.94
CA LEU A 74 24.58 -12.59 20.45
C LEU A 74 24.35 -13.69 21.50
N THR A 75 24.59 -13.42 22.78
CA THR A 75 24.32 -14.37 23.87
C THR A 75 22.82 -14.64 23.99
N ASN A 76 21.99 -13.60 23.94
CA ASN A 76 20.54 -13.73 23.94
C ASN A 76 20.03 -14.45 22.69
N TYR A 77 20.62 -14.15 21.53
CA TYR A 77 20.34 -14.85 20.28
C TYR A 77 20.64 -16.35 20.39
N THR A 78 21.85 -16.75 20.83
CA THR A 78 22.22 -18.17 20.99
C THR A 78 21.25 -18.92 21.91
N ARG A 79 20.82 -18.30 23.02
CA ARG A 79 19.78 -18.84 23.91
C ARG A 79 18.45 -19.02 23.18
N SER A 80 18.02 -18.02 22.42
CA SER A 80 16.75 -18.06 21.67
C SER A 80 16.68 -19.18 20.62
N VAL A 81 17.82 -19.57 20.03
CA VAL A 81 17.91 -20.66 19.06
C VAL A 81 18.27 -22.01 19.69
N GLY A 82 18.35 -22.07 21.03
CA GLY A 82 18.46 -23.32 21.79
C GLY A 82 19.83 -23.65 22.37
N TYR A 83 20.81 -22.75 22.31
CA TYR A 83 22.17 -22.94 22.82
C TYR A 83 22.39 -22.16 24.12
N TYR A 84 21.79 -22.63 25.22
CA TYR A 84 21.77 -21.88 26.48
C TYR A 84 23.12 -21.78 27.20
N LYS A 85 23.99 -22.79 27.01
CA LYS A 85 25.36 -22.83 27.53
C LYS A 85 26.38 -22.39 26.46
N ALA A 86 25.94 -21.65 25.44
CA ALA A 86 26.85 -21.02 24.49
C ALA A 86 27.75 -19.99 25.21
N LYS A 87 28.96 -19.83 24.70
CA LYS A 87 29.88 -18.78 25.14
C LYS A 87 30.09 -17.82 23.99
N VAL A 88 29.85 -16.55 24.26
CA VAL A 88 30.17 -15.44 23.37
C VAL A 88 31.17 -14.55 24.08
N TYR A 89 32.25 -14.20 23.39
CA TYR A 89 33.22 -13.24 23.89
C TYR A 89 33.82 -12.47 22.73
N ALA A 90 34.24 -11.24 23.01
CA ALA A 90 34.90 -10.38 22.05
C ALA A 90 36.41 -10.36 22.30
N LYS A 91 37.18 -10.27 21.23
CA LYS A 91 38.60 -9.90 21.25
C LYS A 91 38.79 -8.75 20.27
N THR A 92 39.63 -7.79 20.62
CA THR A 92 40.03 -6.72 19.69
C THR A 92 41.42 -7.00 19.17
N GLU A 93 41.61 -6.85 17.86
CA GLU A 93 42.89 -7.06 17.19
C GLU A 93 43.02 -5.98 16.10
N ASP A 94 44.06 -5.16 16.22
CA ASP A 94 44.25 -3.94 15.42
C ASP A 94 43.00 -3.04 15.39
N ASP A 95 42.35 -2.98 14.23
CA ASP A 95 41.15 -2.20 13.86
C ASP A 95 39.90 -3.09 13.66
N THR A 96 39.93 -4.31 14.22
CA THR A 96 38.84 -5.30 14.10
C THR A 96 38.34 -5.75 15.47
N ILE A 97 37.01 -5.80 15.63
CA ILE A 97 36.35 -6.51 16.73
C ILE A 97 36.03 -7.93 16.25
N ILE A 98 36.61 -8.92 16.93
CA ILE A 98 36.40 -10.34 16.65
C ILE A 98 35.41 -10.88 17.68
N LEU A 99 34.18 -11.17 17.25
CA LEU A 99 33.13 -11.77 18.07
C LEU A 99 33.17 -13.30 17.88
N ARG A 100 33.54 -14.02 18.94
CA ARG A 100 33.68 -15.48 18.89
C ARG A 100 32.51 -16.17 19.57
N ILE A 101 31.84 -17.04 18.82
CA ILE A 101 30.66 -17.80 19.26
C ILE A 101 31.03 -19.27 19.38
N ILE A 102 30.78 -19.86 20.54
CA ILE A 102 30.92 -21.31 20.78
C ILE A 102 29.55 -21.81 21.24
N LYS A 103 28.84 -22.55 20.38
CA LYS A 103 27.43 -22.95 20.57
C LYS A 103 27.26 -23.93 21.73
N ASN A 104 28.23 -24.83 21.95
CA ASN A 104 28.08 -25.97 22.85
C ASN A 104 26.88 -26.86 22.44
N ARG A 105 26.35 -27.71 23.34
CA ARG A 105 25.25 -28.62 23.04
C ARG A 105 23.90 -27.89 23.00
N PRO A 106 23.03 -28.22 22.03
CA PRO A 106 21.68 -27.67 21.99
C PRO A 106 20.79 -28.30 23.06
N ILE A 107 19.88 -27.49 23.62
CA ILE A 107 18.77 -27.99 24.44
C ILE A 107 17.80 -28.77 23.55
N LYS A 108 17.49 -30.01 23.91
CA LYS A 108 16.55 -30.88 23.19
C LYS A 108 15.22 -31.00 23.92
N ILE A 109 14.14 -31.14 23.17
CA ILE A 109 12.80 -31.28 23.74
C ILE A 109 12.61 -32.71 24.24
N LYS A 110 12.49 -32.87 25.55
CA LYS A 110 12.32 -34.18 26.21
C LYS A 110 10.87 -34.64 26.18
N SER A 111 9.95 -33.74 26.56
CA SER A 111 8.53 -34.01 26.66
C SER A 111 7.70 -32.80 26.23
N ILE A 112 6.51 -33.08 25.72
CA ILE A 112 5.51 -32.10 25.31
C ILE A 112 4.19 -32.53 25.95
N HIS A 113 3.69 -31.74 26.88
CA HIS A 113 2.37 -31.89 27.48
C HIS A 113 1.47 -30.80 26.92
N MET A 114 0.51 -31.20 26.09
CA MET A 114 -0.50 -30.33 25.49
C MET A 114 -1.68 -31.15 24.99
N ASP A 115 -2.87 -30.54 24.97
CA ASP A 115 -4.09 -31.20 24.49
C ASP A 115 -3.98 -31.55 23.00
N ASN A 116 -4.59 -32.68 22.61
CA ASN A 116 -4.51 -33.22 21.26
C ASN A 116 -4.98 -32.25 20.18
N GLU A 117 -5.99 -31.43 20.49
CA GLU A 117 -6.55 -30.43 19.56
C GLU A 117 -5.51 -29.42 19.08
N PHE A 118 -4.58 -29.03 19.95
CA PHE A 118 -3.60 -27.98 19.65
C PHE A 118 -2.29 -28.53 19.09
N LYS A 119 -2.08 -29.85 19.10
CA LYS A 119 -0.83 -30.48 18.63
C LYS A 119 -0.48 -30.11 17.20
N ARG A 120 -1.48 -29.90 16.34
CA ARG A 120 -1.26 -29.48 14.93
C ARG A 120 -0.59 -28.12 14.78
N PHE A 121 -0.65 -27.26 15.81
CA PHE A 121 -0.03 -25.93 15.80
C PHE A 121 1.42 -25.95 16.32
N ALA A 122 1.85 -27.06 16.93
CA ALA A 122 3.19 -27.18 17.50
C ALA A 122 4.25 -27.17 16.40
N LEU A 123 5.13 -26.16 16.44
CA LEU A 123 6.29 -26.04 15.54
C LEU A 123 7.52 -26.78 16.05
N PHE A 124 7.35 -27.58 17.10
CA PHE A 124 8.43 -28.27 17.79
C PHE A 124 8.07 -29.73 18.01
N GLN A 125 9.10 -30.58 18.08
CA GLN A 125 8.94 -32.03 18.17
C GLN A 125 9.90 -32.62 19.21
N ARG A 126 9.47 -33.70 19.86
CA ARG A 126 10.30 -34.44 20.81
C ARG A 126 11.61 -34.88 20.16
N GLY A 127 12.72 -34.74 20.90
CA GLY A 127 14.07 -35.09 20.47
C GLY A 127 14.76 -34.06 19.58
N LYS A 128 14.02 -33.06 19.06
CA LYS A 128 14.58 -31.94 18.28
C LYS A 128 15.07 -30.82 19.20
N ARG A 129 15.90 -29.93 18.64
CA ARG A 129 16.40 -28.74 19.34
C ARG A 129 15.23 -27.81 19.67
N PHE A 130 15.25 -27.25 20.87
CA PHE A 130 14.30 -26.23 21.29
C PHE A 130 14.67 -24.87 20.69
N ARG A 131 13.71 -24.18 20.08
CA ARG A 131 13.82 -22.77 19.71
C ARG A 131 12.72 -21.98 20.38
N THR A 132 13.07 -20.84 20.96
CA THR A 132 12.11 -19.91 21.58
C THR A 132 11.14 -19.35 20.55
N SER A 133 11.59 -19.15 19.30
CA SER A 133 10.74 -18.72 18.20
C SER A 133 9.63 -19.72 17.89
N ASP A 134 9.94 -21.03 17.85
CA ASP A 134 8.97 -22.09 17.57
C ASP A 134 7.93 -22.17 18.69
N PHE A 135 8.35 -22.04 19.96
CA PHE A 135 7.45 -21.99 21.11
C PHE A 135 6.52 -20.77 21.09
N THR A 136 7.06 -19.58 20.89
CA THR A 136 6.28 -18.33 20.81
C THR A 136 5.32 -18.32 19.64
N GLN A 137 5.75 -18.79 18.46
CA GLN A 137 4.88 -18.89 17.28
C GLN A 137 3.78 -19.93 17.47
N THR A 138 4.07 -21.07 18.13
CA THR A 138 3.04 -22.06 18.49
C THR A 138 1.97 -21.42 19.37
N LYS A 139 2.36 -20.68 20.41
CA LYS A 139 1.42 -19.93 21.27
C LYS A 139 0.55 -18.98 20.44
N LYS A 140 1.16 -18.18 19.56
CA LYS A 140 0.42 -17.25 18.69
C LYS A 140 -0.58 -17.96 17.78
N LYS A 141 -0.20 -19.09 17.18
CA LYS A 141 -1.11 -19.90 16.33
C LYS A 141 -2.30 -20.45 17.11
N ILE A 142 -2.07 -20.91 18.34
CA ILE A 142 -3.13 -21.39 19.24
C ILE A 142 -4.05 -20.25 19.62
N THR A 143 -3.50 -19.12 20.08
CA THR A 143 -4.24 -17.89 20.38
C THR A 143 -5.14 -17.49 19.22
N ARG A 144 -4.57 -17.38 18.01
CA ARG A 144 -5.31 -17.00 16.81
C ARG A 144 -6.46 -17.97 16.53
N TYR A 145 -6.19 -19.28 16.56
CA TYR A 145 -7.23 -20.29 16.37
C TYR A 145 -8.37 -20.18 17.38
N LEU A 146 -8.07 -19.93 18.66
CA LEU A 146 -9.10 -19.76 19.70
C LEU A 146 -9.96 -18.53 19.43
N GLU A 147 -9.34 -17.39 19.12
CA GLU A 147 -10.02 -16.13 18.83
C GLU A 147 -10.87 -16.19 17.54
N GLU A 148 -10.42 -16.93 16.52
CA GLU A 148 -11.17 -17.18 15.28
C GLU A 148 -12.35 -18.17 15.47
N HIS A 149 -12.34 -18.98 16.54
CA HIS A 149 -13.35 -20.01 16.79
C HIS A 149 -14.26 -19.66 17.99
N GLY A 150 -14.34 -18.38 18.34
CA GLY A 150 -15.26 -17.86 19.35
C GLY A 150 -14.80 -18.00 20.79
N TYR A 151 -13.51 -18.19 21.05
CA TYR A 151 -12.95 -18.27 22.41
C TYR A 151 -12.00 -17.11 22.73
N PRO A 152 -12.44 -15.84 22.74
CA PRO A 152 -11.56 -14.69 22.97
C PRO A 152 -11.13 -14.51 24.43
N THR A 153 -11.86 -15.08 25.39
CA THR A 153 -11.56 -14.99 26.83
C THR A 153 -10.80 -16.20 27.37
N TYR A 154 -10.05 -16.90 26.53
CA TYR A 154 -9.28 -18.08 26.91
C TYR A 154 -8.18 -17.74 27.93
N ASN A 155 -7.78 -18.73 28.74
CA ASN A 155 -6.60 -18.66 29.59
C ASN A 155 -5.58 -19.72 29.13
N MET A 156 -4.37 -19.28 28.74
CA MET A 156 -3.30 -20.16 28.28
C MET A 156 -2.08 -20.09 29.22
N GLU A 157 -1.84 -21.17 29.95
CA GLU A 157 -0.63 -21.37 30.73
C GLU A 157 0.39 -22.18 29.93
N ALA A 158 1.39 -21.51 29.36
CA ALA A 158 2.44 -22.14 28.56
C ALA A 158 3.82 -21.93 29.20
N LYS A 159 4.47 -23.02 29.63
CA LYS A 159 5.79 -23.02 30.28
C LYS A 159 6.77 -23.93 29.52
N ALA A 160 8.00 -23.44 29.35
CA ALA A 160 9.13 -24.23 28.85
C ALA A 160 10.16 -24.34 29.99
N LEU A 161 10.20 -25.51 30.64
CA LEU A 161 11.07 -25.78 31.78
C LEU A 161 12.40 -26.31 31.27
N VAL A 162 13.41 -25.44 31.17
CA VAL A 162 14.74 -25.76 30.64
C VAL A 162 15.63 -26.29 31.76
N ASP A 163 16.14 -27.51 31.57
CA ASP A 163 17.18 -28.12 32.38
C ASP A 163 18.53 -27.98 31.67
N LEU A 164 19.38 -27.11 32.22
CA LEU A 164 20.68 -26.78 31.63
C LEU A 164 21.72 -27.89 31.81
N ASP A 165 21.55 -28.78 32.79
CA ASP A 165 22.53 -29.84 33.08
C ASP A 165 22.27 -31.08 32.24
N LEU A 166 21.00 -31.41 32.04
CA LEU A 166 20.59 -32.48 31.14
C LEU A 166 20.55 -32.05 29.66
N TYR A 167 20.65 -30.74 29.38
CA TYR A 167 20.44 -30.16 28.05
C TYR A 167 19.05 -30.51 27.47
N GLU A 168 18.04 -30.46 28.32
CA GLU A 168 16.69 -30.89 28.00
C GLU A 168 15.67 -29.79 28.33
N VAL A 169 14.53 -29.78 27.64
CA VAL A 169 13.37 -28.93 27.98
C VAL A 169 12.10 -29.75 28.03
N ASN A 170 11.27 -29.48 29.04
CA ASN A 170 9.90 -29.97 29.12
C ASN A 170 8.95 -28.84 28.79
N ILE A 171 8.10 -29.05 27.79
CA ILE A 171 7.09 -28.07 27.37
C ILE A 171 5.74 -28.50 27.95
N ASP A 172 5.10 -27.60 28.68
CA ASP A 172 3.76 -27.78 29.25
C ASP A 172 2.88 -26.61 28.79
N ILE A 173 1.82 -26.91 28.03
CA ILE A 173 0.84 -25.95 27.54
C ILE A 173 -0.54 -26.43 27.96
N LYS A 174 -1.15 -25.71 28.90
CA LYS A 174 -2.52 -25.92 29.37
C LYS A 174 -3.40 -24.77 28.91
N ILE A 175 -4.55 -25.10 28.35
CA ILE A 175 -5.47 -24.11 27.78
C ILE A 175 -6.84 -24.37 28.36
N ASP A 176 -7.37 -23.36 29.03
CA ASP A 176 -8.80 -23.27 29.32
C ASP A 176 -9.42 -22.35 28.27
N LYS A 177 -10.32 -22.89 27.44
CA LYS A 177 -10.95 -22.12 26.37
C LYS A 177 -11.97 -21.12 26.90
N GLY A 178 -12.48 -21.32 28.13
CA GLY A 178 -13.62 -20.57 28.63
C GLY A 178 -14.90 -20.79 27.81
N LEU A 179 -15.81 -19.83 27.87
CA LEU A 179 -17.08 -19.87 27.15
C LEU A 179 -16.89 -19.43 25.69
N LYS A 180 -17.63 -20.06 24.79
CA LYS A 180 -17.81 -19.52 23.43
C LYS A 180 -18.52 -18.19 23.52
N ARG A 181 -18.12 -17.22 22.70
CA ARG A 181 -18.70 -15.88 22.60
C ARG A 181 -19.39 -15.67 21.26
N TYR A 182 -20.42 -14.83 21.25
CA TYR A 182 -21.18 -14.43 20.08
C TYR A 182 -21.23 -12.91 20.02
N PHE A 183 -21.24 -12.35 18.82
CA PHE A 183 -21.35 -10.91 18.64
C PHE A 183 -22.70 -10.40 19.18
N GLY A 184 -22.61 -9.41 20.06
CA GLY A 184 -23.75 -8.77 20.68
C GLY A 184 -24.21 -7.53 19.92
N LYS A 185 -24.70 -6.55 20.66
CA LYS A 185 -25.06 -5.25 20.10
C LYS A 185 -23.79 -4.51 19.68
N THR A 186 -23.87 -3.77 18.58
CA THR A 186 -22.80 -2.84 18.17
C THR A 186 -23.25 -1.41 18.45
N ASP A 187 -22.47 -0.71 19.26
CA ASP A 187 -22.69 0.69 19.60
C ASP A 187 -21.65 1.56 18.86
N ILE A 188 -22.14 2.35 17.91
CA ILE A 188 -21.30 3.21 17.07
C ILE A 188 -21.36 4.63 17.61
N ASN A 189 -20.28 5.06 18.27
CA ASN A 189 -20.03 6.45 18.64
C ASN A 189 -19.21 7.13 17.54
N ASN A 190 -19.91 7.82 16.65
CA ASN A 190 -19.33 8.44 15.48
C ASN A 190 -19.49 9.96 15.53
N SER A 191 -18.36 10.65 15.62
CA SER A 191 -18.29 12.12 15.61
C SER A 191 -18.05 12.72 14.23
N SER A 192 -17.88 11.88 13.20
CA SER A 192 -17.67 12.32 11.82
C SER A 192 -18.97 12.75 11.13
N LYS A 193 -18.84 13.43 9.99
CA LYS A 193 -19.96 13.76 9.10
C LYS A 193 -20.38 12.61 8.18
N ILE A 194 -20.13 11.36 8.58
CA ILE A 194 -20.46 10.17 7.80
C ILE A 194 -21.62 9.48 8.48
N ASP A 195 -22.67 9.18 7.74
CA ASP A 195 -23.85 8.51 8.27
C ASP A 195 -23.49 7.12 8.79
N ASN A 196 -24.03 6.76 9.96
CA ASN A 196 -23.80 5.45 10.57
C ASN A 196 -24.18 4.28 9.63
N ALA A 197 -25.11 4.48 8.69
CA ALA A 197 -25.42 3.46 7.70
C ALA A 197 -24.22 3.12 6.79
N LEU A 198 -23.40 4.09 6.39
CA LEU A 198 -22.17 3.84 5.60
C LEU A 198 -21.13 3.08 6.41
N ILE A 199 -21.03 3.42 7.70
CA ILE A 199 -20.12 2.78 8.66
C ILE A 199 -20.54 1.34 8.91
N THR A 200 -21.83 1.08 9.17
CA THR A 200 -22.37 -0.26 9.43
C THR A 200 -22.09 -1.22 8.27
N GLU A 201 -22.10 -0.73 7.04
CA GLU A 201 -21.79 -1.57 5.86
C GLU A 201 -20.31 -1.98 5.75
N GLN A 202 -19.43 -1.28 6.46
CA GLN A 202 -18.03 -1.69 6.59
C GLN A 202 -17.84 -2.80 7.63
N ILE A 203 -18.86 -3.06 8.46
CA ILE A 203 -18.83 -4.08 9.51
C ILE A 203 -19.17 -5.44 8.90
N LYS A 204 -18.29 -6.42 9.11
CA LYS A 204 -18.37 -7.75 8.47
C LYS A 204 -19.11 -8.80 9.28
N TYR A 205 -19.21 -8.62 10.59
CA TYR A 205 -19.94 -9.51 11.48
C TYR A 205 -21.38 -9.04 11.67
N LYS A 206 -22.25 -9.95 12.12
CA LYS A 206 -23.62 -9.62 12.53
C LYS A 206 -23.88 -10.05 13.97
N LYS A 207 -24.88 -9.41 14.57
CA LYS A 207 -25.41 -9.83 15.86
C LYS A 207 -25.77 -11.32 15.84
N ASP A 208 -25.49 -12.00 16.94
CA ASP A 208 -25.75 -13.42 17.22
C ASP A 208 -24.89 -14.40 16.38
N GLU A 209 -23.97 -13.90 15.54
CA GLU A 209 -22.94 -14.74 14.90
C GLU A 209 -21.84 -15.11 15.90
N LEU A 210 -21.18 -16.26 15.66
CA LEU A 210 -20.04 -16.69 16.48
C LEU A 210 -18.94 -15.62 16.42
N TYR A 211 -18.37 -15.27 17.57
CA TYR A 211 -17.28 -14.31 17.62
C TYR A 211 -16.07 -14.82 16.82
N ASP A 212 -15.55 -13.97 15.94
CA ASP A 212 -14.35 -14.26 15.15
C ASP A 212 -13.53 -12.97 15.02
N ILE A 213 -12.31 -12.99 15.59
CA ILE A 213 -11.41 -11.84 15.55
C ILE A 213 -11.08 -11.39 14.13
N SER A 214 -11.03 -12.30 13.14
CA SER A 214 -10.70 -11.92 11.76
C SER A 214 -11.78 -11.02 11.16
N THR A 215 -13.05 -11.23 11.53
CA THR A 215 -14.15 -10.38 11.05
C THR A 215 -14.10 -8.97 11.64
N LEU A 216 -13.61 -8.83 12.88
CA LEU A 216 -13.37 -7.52 13.50
C LEU A 216 -12.18 -6.80 12.84
N GLU A 217 -11.09 -7.52 12.56
CA GLU A 217 -9.94 -6.99 11.82
C GLU A 217 -10.35 -6.54 10.41
N ASP A 218 -11.11 -7.35 9.67
CA ASP A 218 -11.63 -6.97 8.37
C ASP A 218 -12.53 -5.73 8.43
N SER A 219 -13.31 -5.58 9.51
CA SER A 219 -14.15 -4.41 9.76
C SER A 219 -13.32 -3.16 10.04
N TYR A 220 -12.29 -3.29 10.88
CA TYR A 220 -11.31 -2.22 11.14
C TYR A 220 -10.65 -1.78 9.83
N ASP A 221 -10.18 -2.73 9.05
CA ASP A 221 -9.51 -2.49 7.78
C ASP A 221 -10.43 -1.82 6.75
N ASN A 222 -11.72 -2.19 6.70
CA ASN A 222 -12.71 -1.49 5.85
C ASN A 222 -12.88 -0.03 6.28
N LEU A 223 -13.03 0.22 7.58
CA LEU A 223 -13.18 1.57 8.12
C LEU A 223 -11.90 2.40 7.89
N TYR A 224 -10.73 1.80 8.07
CA TYR A 224 -9.44 2.42 7.82
C TYR A 224 -9.26 2.80 6.34
N ARG A 225 -9.66 1.91 5.42
CA ARG A 225 -9.65 2.15 3.97
C ARG A 225 -10.52 3.33 3.53
N LEU A 226 -11.49 3.77 4.34
CA LEU A 226 -12.25 4.98 4.04
C LEU A 226 -11.38 6.24 4.07
N GLY A 227 -10.23 6.23 4.75
CA GLY A 227 -9.20 7.29 4.67
C GLY A 227 -9.57 8.63 5.33
N VAL A 228 -10.67 8.67 6.09
CA VAL A 228 -11.26 9.90 6.66
C VAL A 228 -11.23 9.95 8.19
N PHE A 229 -10.89 8.86 8.85
CA PHE A 229 -10.82 8.78 10.31
C PHE A 229 -9.38 8.91 10.79
N ASP A 230 -9.14 9.73 11.82
CA ASP A 230 -7.84 9.76 12.51
C ASP A 230 -7.75 8.72 13.63
N LYS A 231 -8.91 8.31 14.15
CA LYS A 231 -9.04 7.34 15.22
C LYS A 231 -10.18 6.39 14.94
N ILE A 232 -9.82 5.11 14.92
CA ILE A 232 -10.74 3.98 14.85
C ILE A 232 -10.43 3.13 16.08
N LYS A 233 -11.38 3.04 17.00
CA LYS A 233 -11.27 2.19 18.18
C LYS A 233 -12.43 1.21 18.18
N ILE A 234 -12.11 -0.08 18.17
CA ILE A 234 -13.09 -1.17 18.25
C ILE A 234 -12.77 -1.94 19.52
N GLU A 235 -13.69 -1.92 20.47
CA GLU A 235 -13.55 -2.63 21.75
C GLU A 235 -14.64 -3.68 21.88
N SER A 236 -14.25 -4.85 22.38
CA SER A 236 -15.17 -5.94 22.70
C SER A 236 -15.37 -6.02 24.20
N ASP A 237 -16.62 -5.95 24.67
CA ASP A 237 -16.97 -6.18 26.06
C ASP A 237 -17.30 -7.66 26.30
N PHE A 238 -16.44 -8.34 27.04
CA PHE A 238 -16.59 -9.75 27.38
C PHE A 238 -17.24 -10.00 28.75
N ASN A 239 -17.71 -8.96 29.44
CA ASN A 239 -18.24 -9.08 30.80
C ASN A 239 -19.66 -9.67 30.87
N ASP A 240 -20.36 -9.86 29.75
CA ASP A 240 -21.70 -10.44 29.75
C ASP A 240 -21.67 -11.93 30.12
N SER A 241 -22.50 -12.31 31.10
CA SER A 241 -22.72 -13.70 31.52
C SER A 241 -23.41 -14.59 30.48
N ASN A 242 -24.14 -14.01 29.52
CA ASN A 242 -24.93 -14.74 28.51
C ASN A 242 -24.12 -15.14 27.27
N ALA A 243 -22.78 -15.07 27.33
CA ALA A 243 -21.89 -15.32 26.19
C ALA A 243 -22.04 -14.33 25.00
N SER A 244 -22.87 -13.30 25.13
CA SER A 244 -22.87 -12.15 24.21
C SER A 244 -21.57 -11.34 24.38
N THR A 245 -21.18 -10.60 23.36
CA THR A 245 -20.02 -9.71 23.35
C THR A 245 -20.40 -8.45 22.59
N ASP A 246 -20.78 -7.42 23.34
CA ASP A 246 -21.12 -6.13 22.75
C ASP A 246 -19.84 -5.46 22.21
N ILE A 247 -19.99 -4.75 21.10
CA ILE A 247 -18.87 -4.12 20.39
C ILE A 247 -19.07 -2.61 20.39
N ASP A 248 -18.14 -1.90 21.01
CA ASP A 248 -18.09 -0.45 21.03
C ASP A 248 -17.15 0.06 19.94
N ILE A 249 -17.68 0.83 19.00
CA ILE A 249 -16.92 1.44 17.91
C ILE A 249 -16.89 2.95 18.12
N VAL A 250 -15.69 3.51 18.30
CA VAL A 250 -15.47 4.96 18.40
C VAL A 250 -14.73 5.45 17.16
N LEU A 251 -15.34 6.41 16.47
CA LEU A 251 -14.83 7.02 15.24
C LEU A 251 -14.71 8.53 15.39
N GLU A 252 -13.51 9.05 15.13
CA GLU A 252 -13.23 10.48 15.08
C GLU A 252 -12.75 10.87 13.66
N GLU A 253 -13.35 11.93 13.11
CA GLU A 253 -13.00 12.42 11.77
C GLU A 253 -11.63 13.10 11.80
N GLY A 254 -10.75 12.64 10.93
CA GLY A 254 -9.42 13.21 10.77
C GLY A 254 -9.41 14.43 9.84
N LYS A 255 -8.20 14.79 9.40
CA LYS A 255 -8.03 15.82 8.37
C LYS A 255 -8.40 15.22 7.01
N THR A 256 -9.59 15.55 6.53
CA THR A 256 -10.13 15.09 5.24
C THR A 256 -9.70 15.96 4.06
N LYS A 257 -9.05 17.10 4.33
CA LYS A 257 -8.62 18.08 3.35
C LYS A 257 -7.12 17.98 3.08
N GLU A 258 -6.77 17.89 1.81
CA GLU A 258 -5.40 17.82 1.31
C GLU A 258 -5.13 18.96 0.33
N PHE A 259 -3.92 19.51 0.40
CA PHE A 259 -3.37 20.37 -0.63
C PHE A 259 -2.12 19.71 -1.17
N ALA A 260 -2.15 19.34 -2.44
CA ALA A 260 -1.00 18.77 -3.13
C ALA A 260 -0.43 19.77 -4.12
N SER A 261 0.89 19.77 -4.27
CA SER A 261 1.59 20.51 -5.30
C SER A 261 2.55 19.58 -6.02
N HIS A 262 2.67 19.77 -7.33
CA HIS A 262 3.46 18.88 -8.17
C HIS A 262 4.36 19.69 -9.09
N LEU A 263 5.62 19.27 -9.21
CA LEU A 263 6.61 19.82 -10.13
C LEU A 263 7.25 18.66 -10.89
N GLY A 264 7.48 18.84 -12.19
CA GLY A 264 8.06 17.79 -13.01
C GLY A 264 8.59 18.29 -14.34
N TYR A 265 9.25 17.38 -15.05
CA TYR A 265 9.72 17.58 -16.42
C TYR A 265 9.38 16.34 -17.24
N ASP A 266 8.94 16.54 -18.48
CA ASP A 266 8.65 15.49 -19.46
C ASP A 266 9.16 15.96 -20.83
N THR A 267 9.53 15.02 -21.70
CA THR A 267 10.14 15.33 -23.00
C THR A 267 9.18 16.05 -23.95
N TYR A 268 7.88 15.88 -23.80
CA TYR A 268 6.85 16.49 -24.65
C TYR A 268 6.26 17.77 -24.05
N GLU A 269 5.83 17.72 -22.78
CA GLU A 269 5.22 18.86 -22.07
C GLU A 269 6.25 19.85 -21.52
N GLY A 270 7.52 19.44 -21.42
CA GLY A 270 8.59 20.21 -20.82
C GLY A 270 8.44 20.35 -19.30
N PHE A 271 8.85 21.51 -18.77
CA PHE A 271 8.62 21.84 -17.36
C PHE A 271 7.12 21.94 -17.09
N ARG A 272 6.66 21.26 -16.04
CA ARG A 272 5.27 21.27 -15.59
C ARG A 272 5.19 21.49 -14.08
N GLY A 273 4.12 22.18 -13.69
CA GLY A 273 3.82 22.48 -12.30
C GLY A 273 2.32 22.54 -12.06
N GLY A 274 1.93 22.58 -10.80
CA GLY A 274 0.54 22.84 -10.45
C GLY A 274 0.23 22.43 -9.02
N GLY A 275 -1.05 22.47 -8.69
CA GLY A 275 -1.53 22.06 -7.41
C GLY A 275 -3.02 21.75 -7.43
N GLU A 276 -3.43 21.00 -6.43
CA GLU A 276 -4.80 20.59 -6.23
C GLU A 276 -5.20 20.65 -4.77
N TYR A 277 -6.45 21.01 -4.55
CA TYR A 277 -7.16 20.89 -3.29
C TYR A 277 -8.10 19.69 -3.40
N ILE A 278 -8.04 18.80 -2.42
CA ILE A 278 -8.90 17.63 -2.32
C ILE A 278 -9.59 17.69 -0.95
N ASP A 279 -10.90 17.49 -0.92
CA ASP A 279 -11.68 17.27 0.30
C ASP A 279 -12.35 15.89 0.19
N HIS A 280 -11.84 14.90 0.92
CA HIS A 280 -12.29 13.51 0.90
C HIS A 280 -13.64 13.27 1.60
N ASN A 281 -14.19 14.29 2.28
CA ASN A 281 -15.46 14.20 2.98
C ASN A 281 -16.28 15.49 2.83
N PHE A 282 -16.28 16.03 1.61
CA PHE A 282 -16.93 17.28 1.26
C PHE A 282 -18.45 17.19 1.47
N TRP A 283 -18.98 17.97 2.42
CA TRP A 283 -20.37 17.86 2.89
C TRP A 283 -20.73 16.48 3.49
N GLY A 284 -19.74 15.72 3.95
CA GLY A 284 -19.94 14.43 4.61
C GLY A 284 -20.13 13.25 3.66
N ASN A 285 -20.36 12.06 4.25
CA ASN A 285 -20.67 10.82 3.54
C ASN A 285 -19.66 10.38 2.47
N LEU A 286 -18.37 10.63 2.70
CA LEU A 286 -17.27 10.20 1.80
C LEU A 286 -17.37 10.82 0.39
N ARG A 287 -18.12 11.91 0.26
CA ARG A 287 -18.16 12.69 -0.98
C ARG A 287 -16.82 13.36 -1.15
N GLU A 288 -16.27 13.28 -2.35
CA GLU A 288 -14.98 13.86 -2.66
C GLU A 288 -15.17 15.09 -3.54
N PHE A 289 -14.54 16.20 -3.17
CA PHE A 289 -14.42 17.38 -4.03
C PHE A 289 -12.95 17.63 -4.36
N LYS A 290 -12.66 17.85 -5.64
CA LYS A 290 -11.34 18.18 -6.16
C LYS A 290 -11.40 19.48 -6.94
N LEU A 291 -10.39 20.33 -6.76
CA LEU A 291 -10.13 21.52 -7.56
C LEU A 291 -8.63 21.54 -7.85
N GLY A 292 -8.24 21.60 -9.12
CA GLY A 292 -6.84 21.58 -9.48
C GLY A 292 -6.51 22.44 -10.68
N ALA A 293 -5.23 22.79 -10.79
CA ALA A 293 -4.66 23.48 -11.92
C ALA A 293 -3.28 22.91 -12.26
N LYS A 294 -3.03 22.71 -13.56
CA LYS A 294 -1.78 22.25 -14.14
C LYS A 294 -1.28 23.28 -15.15
N LEU A 295 -0.01 23.63 -15.08
CA LEU A 295 0.70 24.51 -16.01
C LEU A 295 1.87 23.73 -16.61
N THR A 296 2.08 23.87 -17.92
CA THR A 296 3.20 23.25 -18.65
C THR A 296 3.76 24.25 -19.67
N GLN A 297 4.83 23.89 -20.37
CA GLN A 297 5.32 24.70 -21.49
C GLN A 297 4.41 24.61 -22.72
N LYS A 298 3.57 23.57 -22.83
CA LYS A 298 2.61 23.38 -23.93
C LYS A 298 1.24 24.04 -23.67
N GLY A 299 0.89 24.33 -22.42
CA GLY A 299 -0.44 24.82 -22.09
C GLY A 299 -0.82 24.69 -20.62
N TYR A 300 -2.10 24.92 -20.33
CA TYR A 300 -2.65 24.87 -18.98
C TYR A 300 -3.99 24.13 -18.93
N LYS A 301 -4.31 23.60 -17.76
CA LYS A 301 -5.59 22.93 -17.46
C LYS A 301 -6.05 23.30 -16.05
N ALA A 302 -7.32 23.69 -15.92
CA ALA A 302 -8.02 23.78 -14.65
C ALA A 302 -9.16 22.76 -14.62
N TYR A 303 -9.40 22.14 -13.48
CA TYR A 303 -10.46 21.14 -13.34
C TYR A 303 -11.10 21.15 -11.97
N THR A 304 -12.36 20.73 -11.93
CA THR A 304 -13.08 20.34 -10.72
C THR A 304 -13.61 18.93 -10.89
N SER A 305 -13.71 18.19 -9.79
CA SER A 305 -14.43 16.92 -9.74
C SER A 305 -15.22 16.85 -8.44
N PHE A 306 -16.51 16.53 -8.55
CA PHE A 306 -17.33 16.16 -7.42
C PHE A 306 -17.72 14.69 -7.57
N TYR A 307 -17.48 13.90 -6.54
CA TYR A 307 -17.80 12.48 -6.50
C TYR A 307 -18.67 12.19 -5.28
N ASP A 308 -19.80 11.53 -5.51
CA ASP A 308 -20.65 10.95 -4.47
C ASP A 308 -20.61 9.43 -4.64
N PRO A 309 -20.11 8.66 -3.66
CA PRO A 309 -20.05 7.21 -3.78
C PRO A 309 -21.44 6.56 -3.87
N ARG A 310 -22.50 7.24 -3.41
CA ARG A 310 -23.87 6.69 -3.30
C ARG A 310 -24.93 7.76 -3.50
N ILE A 311 -25.02 8.27 -4.72
CA ILE A 311 -26.12 9.15 -5.08
C ILE A 311 -27.44 8.36 -5.09
N PHE A 312 -28.54 9.03 -4.78
CA PHE A 312 -29.88 8.44 -4.83
C PHE A 312 -30.04 7.14 -4.02
N LYS A 313 -29.36 7.01 -2.87
CA LYS A 313 -29.43 5.84 -1.97
C LYS A 313 -30.86 5.32 -1.73
N TYR A 314 -31.86 6.19 -1.69
CA TYR A 314 -33.26 5.79 -1.48
C TYR A 314 -33.94 5.09 -2.68
N PHE A 315 -33.33 5.13 -3.86
CA PHE A 315 -33.87 4.58 -5.10
C PHE A 315 -32.99 3.50 -5.72
N VAL A 316 -31.66 3.65 -5.63
CA VAL A 316 -30.70 2.71 -6.22
C VAL A 316 -29.51 2.55 -5.28
N ASP A 317 -29.35 1.36 -4.71
CA ASP A 317 -28.17 1.03 -3.89
C ASP A 317 -26.88 1.05 -4.73
N ASP A 318 -25.79 1.50 -4.12
CA ASP A 318 -24.42 1.49 -4.64
C ASP A 318 -24.22 2.15 -6.02
N LEU A 319 -25.03 3.16 -6.34
CA LEU A 319 -24.84 3.99 -7.52
C LEU A 319 -23.93 5.17 -7.18
N SER A 320 -22.69 5.14 -7.67
CA SER A 320 -21.79 6.28 -7.58
C SER A 320 -22.11 7.33 -8.66
N PHE A 321 -21.80 8.58 -8.34
CA PHE A 321 -21.95 9.73 -9.22
C PHE A 321 -20.65 10.52 -9.25
N ARG A 322 -20.27 10.99 -10.44
CA ARG A 322 -19.15 11.90 -10.61
C ARG A 322 -19.52 12.98 -11.61
N ASN A 323 -19.35 14.24 -11.23
CA ASN A 323 -19.35 15.37 -12.15
C ASN A 323 -17.92 15.90 -12.26
N GLU A 324 -17.44 16.08 -13.48
CA GLU A 324 -16.11 16.61 -13.77
C GLU A 324 -16.26 17.78 -14.73
N LEU A 325 -15.77 18.95 -14.34
CA LEU A 325 -15.69 20.11 -15.21
C LEU A 325 -14.22 20.45 -15.42
N SER A 326 -13.80 20.66 -16.65
CA SER A 326 -12.44 21.09 -16.94
C SER A 326 -12.38 22.07 -18.09
N TYR A 327 -11.38 22.94 -18.04
CA TYR A 327 -11.00 23.81 -19.13
C TYR A 327 -9.50 23.68 -19.36
N GLN A 328 -9.09 23.51 -20.61
CA GLN A 328 -7.70 23.48 -21.00
C GLN A 328 -7.47 24.35 -22.24
N ASN A 329 -6.28 24.91 -22.34
CA ASN A 329 -5.75 25.47 -23.57
C ASN A 329 -4.37 24.83 -23.82
N TRP A 330 -4.23 24.14 -24.93
CA TRP A 330 -3.10 23.25 -25.19
C TRP A 330 -2.59 23.37 -26.61
N ARG A 331 -1.27 23.49 -26.76
CA ARG A 331 -0.58 23.42 -28.04
C ARG A 331 -0.24 21.98 -28.37
N TYR A 332 -0.79 21.48 -29.46
CA TYR A 332 -0.39 20.22 -30.07
C TYR A 332 0.44 20.50 -31.32
N ASP A 333 1.02 19.44 -31.87
CA ASP A 333 1.70 19.54 -33.16
C ASP A 333 0.62 19.62 -34.24
N GLY A 334 0.62 20.72 -35.00
CA GLY A 334 -0.36 21.05 -36.04
C GLY A 334 -1.56 21.92 -35.62
N TYR A 335 -1.90 22.01 -34.32
CA TYR A 335 -3.04 22.84 -33.88
C TYR A 335 -2.96 23.25 -32.40
N ASP A 336 -3.59 24.38 -32.09
CA ASP A 336 -3.90 24.81 -30.72
C ASP A 336 -5.36 24.46 -30.40
N GLU A 337 -5.60 23.96 -29.18
CA GLU A 337 -6.91 23.51 -28.71
C GLU A 337 -7.31 24.23 -27.43
N GLY A 338 -8.44 24.96 -27.47
CA GLY A 338 -9.16 25.40 -26.29
C GLY A 338 -10.34 24.49 -26.02
N LEU A 339 -10.30 23.68 -24.97
CA LEU A 339 -11.30 22.66 -24.69
C LEU A 339 -11.93 22.84 -23.30
N MET A 340 -13.24 23.06 -23.27
CA MET A 340 -14.07 22.94 -22.06
C MET A 340 -14.83 21.61 -22.10
N VAL A 341 -14.76 20.82 -21.04
CA VAL A 341 -15.49 19.54 -20.92
C VAL A 341 -16.24 19.50 -19.60
N GLU A 342 -17.54 19.24 -19.66
CA GLU A 342 -18.31 18.75 -18.51
C GLU A 342 -18.69 17.29 -18.74
N ARG A 343 -18.37 16.43 -17.78
CA ARG A 343 -18.67 15.00 -17.82
C ARG A 343 -19.44 14.60 -16.57
N VAL A 344 -20.62 14.04 -16.77
CA VAL A 344 -21.44 13.41 -15.72
C VAL A 344 -21.37 11.90 -15.89
N THR A 345 -20.91 11.20 -14.86
CA THR A 345 -20.70 9.76 -14.83
C THR A 345 -21.49 9.13 -13.70
N PHE A 346 -22.18 8.05 -13.98
CA PHE A 346 -22.77 7.16 -13.00
C PHE A 346 -22.04 5.82 -13.04
N GLY A 347 -21.64 5.31 -11.87
CA GLY A 347 -20.86 4.08 -11.74
C GLY A 347 -21.54 3.06 -10.84
N LYS A 348 -21.60 1.80 -11.25
CA LYS A 348 -22.14 0.70 -10.43
C LYS A 348 -21.38 -0.61 -10.70
N LYS A 349 -21.08 -1.34 -9.63
CA LYS A 349 -20.54 -2.70 -9.75
C LYS A 349 -21.66 -3.70 -9.96
N LEU A 350 -21.61 -4.46 -11.04
CA LEU A 350 -22.61 -5.47 -11.41
C LEU A 350 -21.89 -6.65 -12.07
N LEU A 351 -22.27 -7.89 -11.70
CA LEU A 351 -21.66 -9.11 -12.25
C LEU A 351 -20.11 -9.17 -12.12
N HIS A 352 -19.55 -8.59 -11.06
CA HIS A 352 -18.10 -8.41 -10.84
C HIS A 352 -17.39 -7.47 -11.82
N LEU A 353 -18.15 -6.68 -12.58
CA LEU A 353 -17.65 -5.68 -13.51
C LEU A 353 -18.00 -4.30 -12.99
N ASP A 354 -17.12 -3.32 -13.18
CA ASP A 354 -17.42 -1.92 -12.92
C ASP A 354 -18.00 -1.29 -14.18
N HIS A 355 -19.28 -0.92 -14.10
CA HIS A 355 -20.01 -0.26 -15.18
C HIS A 355 -20.03 1.24 -14.93
N PHE A 356 -19.66 2.03 -15.93
CA PHE A 356 -19.81 3.48 -15.93
C PHE A 356 -20.58 3.91 -17.15
N PHE A 357 -21.64 4.67 -16.96
CA PHE A 357 -22.35 5.31 -18.07
C PHE A 357 -22.45 6.80 -17.79
N GLY A 358 -22.51 7.60 -18.84
CA GLY A 358 -22.55 9.03 -18.62
C GLY A 358 -22.81 9.84 -19.86
N PHE A 359 -22.91 11.14 -19.62
CA PHE A 359 -23.10 12.16 -20.63
C PHE A 359 -21.96 13.16 -20.54
N GLN A 360 -21.56 13.68 -21.69
CA GLN A 360 -20.46 14.62 -21.79
C GLN A 360 -20.79 15.73 -22.77
N ILE A 361 -20.54 16.97 -22.35
CA ILE A 361 -20.61 18.18 -23.16
C ILE A 361 -19.19 18.68 -23.35
N GLU A 362 -18.80 18.94 -24.58
CA GLU A 362 -17.53 19.57 -24.91
C GLU A 362 -17.75 20.80 -25.77
N ASN A 363 -17.05 21.89 -25.44
CA ASN A 363 -16.89 23.04 -26.32
C ASN A 363 -15.42 23.11 -26.72
N ASN A 364 -15.13 22.77 -27.98
CA ASN A 364 -13.79 22.63 -28.49
C ASN A 364 -13.48 23.72 -29.53
N LYS A 365 -12.49 24.55 -29.25
CA LYS A 365 -11.99 25.57 -30.17
C LYS A 365 -10.65 25.11 -30.75
N ILE A 366 -10.64 24.87 -32.06
CA ILE A 366 -9.46 24.45 -32.82
C ILE A 366 -8.94 25.63 -33.63
N GLU A 367 -7.65 25.91 -33.48
CA GLU A 367 -6.90 26.86 -34.31
C GLU A 367 -5.76 26.10 -34.97
N SER A 368 -5.79 26.02 -36.30
CA SER A 368 -4.82 25.27 -37.09
C SER A 368 -4.63 25.91 -38.47
N ASP A 369 -3.38 25.90 -38.92
CA ASP A 369 -3.00 26.27 -40.28
C ASP A 369 -3.04 25.07 -41.26
N ASN A 370 -3.39 23.87 -40.76
CA ASN A 370 -3.45 22.63 -41.51
C ASN A 370 -4.87 22.41 -42.08
N GLY A 371 -4.97 22.18 -43.39
CA GLY A 371 -6.25 22.09 -44.10
C GLY A 371 -7.15 20.91 -43.70
N GLU A 372 -6.57 19.82 -43.18
CA GLU A 372 -7.32 18.67 -42.63
C GLU A 372 -7.77 18.90 -41.18
N LEU A 373 -7.13 19.84 -40.47
CA LEU A 373 -7.49 20.26 -39.12
C LEU A 373 -8.37 21.51 -39.22
N LEU A 374 -9.65 21.30 -39.56
CA LEU A 374 -10.59 22.39 -39.73
C LEU A 374 -10.66 23.26 -38.46
N SER A 375 -10.17 24.49 -38.58
CA SER A 375 -10.30 25.51 -37.55
C SER A 375 -11.78 25.83 -37.32
N GLY A 376 -12.17 25.94 -36.06
CA GLY A 376 -13.56 26.15 -35.71
C GLY A 376 -13.84 26.01 -34.23
N THR A 377 -15.08 26.29 -33.86
CA THR A 377 -15.62 26.00 -32.54
C THR A 377 -16.67 24.91 -32.71
N TYR A 378 -16.53 23.85 -31.93
CA TYR A 378 -17.36 22.65 -32.01
C TYR A 378 -18.03 22.37 -30.67
N LEU A 379 -19.36 22.34 -30.65
CA LEU A 379 -20.15 21.83 -29.53
C LEU A 379 -20.43 20.34 -29.73
N ILE A 380 -19.83 19.50 -28.88
CA ILE A 380 -19.95 18.04 -28.98
C ILE A 380 -20.66 17.52 -27.74
N ASN A 381 -21.83 16.93 -27.96
CA ASN A 381 -22.61 16.28 -26.92
C ASN A 381 -22.61 14.77 -27.16
N SER A 382 -22.17 14.00 -26.19
CA SER A 382 -21.98 12.56 -26.34
C SER A 382 -22.46 11.79 -25.13
N LEU A 383 -22.94 10.58 -25.39
CA LEU A 383 -23.12 9.55 -24.37
C LEU A 383 -21.92 8.62 -24.40
N PHE A 384 -21.50 8.17 -23.23
CA PHE A 384 -20.45 7.15 -23.14
C PHE A 384 -20.84 6.02 -22.20
N TYR A 385 -20.21 4.89 -22.44
CA TYR A 385 -20.28 3.70 -21.62
C TYR A 385 -18.89 3.09 -21.48
N ARG A 386 -18.49 2.78 -20.25
CA ARG A 386 -17.22 2.15 -19.91
C ARG A 386 -17.47 0.93 -19.05
N LEU A 387 -16.85 -0.18 -19.42
CA LEU A 387 -16.79 -1.40 -18.63
C LEU A 387 -15.34 -1.61 -18.18
N VAL A 388 -15.12 -1.98 -16.93
CA VAL A 388 -13.79 -2.27 -16.37
C VAL A 388 -13.81 -3.56 -15.57
N VAL A 389 -12.75 -4.34 -15.72
CA VAL A 389 -12.38 -5.45 -14.83
C VAL A 389 -10.94 -5.25 -14.43
N ASP A 390 -10.68 -5.19 -13.13
CA ASP A 390 -9.34 -5.02 -12.58
C ASP A 390 -9.11 -6.06 -11.47
N GLU A 391 -8.46 -7.16 -11.85
CA GLU A 391 -8.13 -8.29 -10.97
C GLU A 391 -6.61 -8.36 -10.76
N ARG A 392 -5.94 -7.20 -10.78
CA ARG A 392 -4.51 -7.10 -10.44
C ARG A 392 -4.34 -7.14 -8.93
N ASP A 393 -3.29 -7.82 -8.48
CA ASP A 393 -2.90 -7.88 -7.07
C ASP A 393 -2.54 -6.51 -6.47
N SER A 394 -2.05 -5.58 -7.29
CA SER A 394 -1.77 -4.20 -6.92
C SER A 394 -2.04 -3.26 -8.09
N THR A 395 -2.61 -2.09 -7.84
CA THR A 395 -2.84 -1.08 -8.88
C THR A 395 -1.55 -0.38 -9.30
N MET A 396 -0.59 -0.27 -8.36
CA MET A 396 0.67 0.49 -8.50
C MET A 396 1.88 -0.37 -8.87
N ASP A 397 2.00 -1.56 -8.27
CA ASP A 397 3.12 -2.48 -8.49
C ASP A 397 2.58 -3.91 -8.69
N ALA A 398 1.86 -4.10 -9.78
CA ALA A 398 1.21 -5.36 -10.09
C ALA A 398 2.23 -6.44 -10.45
N LYS A 399 2.10 -7.63 -9.85
CA LYS A 399 2.91 -8.81 -10.20
C LYS A 399 2.08 -9.93 -10.80
N ASN A 400 0.79 -9.98 -10.47
CA ASN A 400 -0.14 -10.97 -10.99
C ASN A 400 -1.51 -10.33 -11.28
N GLY A 401 -2.16 -10.82 -12.34
CA GLY A 401 -3.56 -10.50 -12.64
C GLY A 401 -3.75 -9.85 -14.00
N TYR A 402 -4.94 -9.28 -14.21
CA TYR A 402 -5.30 -8.68 -15.49
C TYR A 402 -6.17 -7.43 -15.31
N TYR A 403 -6.10 -6.57 -16.31
CA TYR A 403 -6.95 -5.39 -16.44
C TYR A 403 -7.57 -5.38 -17.82
N THR A 404 -8.89 -5.27 -17.92
CA THR A 404 -9.57 -5.10 -19.19
C THR A 404 -10.53 -3.93 -19.11
N SER A 405 -10.57 -3.11 -20.15
CA SER A 405 -11.58 -2.07 -20.29
C SER A 405 -12.15 -2.00 -21.70
N LEU A 406 -13.43 -1.64 -21.78
CA LEU A 406 -14.12 -1.29 -23.02
C LEU A 406 -14.75 0.08 -22.82
N TYR A 407 -14.49 1.00 -23.72
CA TYR A 407 -15.05 2.35 -23.73
C TYR A 407 -15.74 2.59 -25.07
N ILE A 408 -16.98 3.07 -25.02
CA ILE A 408 -17.79 3.41 -26.18
C ILE A 408 -18.29 4.82 -25.96
N GLU A 409 -18.12 5.68 -26.96
CA GLU A 409 -18.57 7.07 -26.95
C GLU A 409 -19.30 7.35 -28.26
N LYS A 410 -20.50 7.91 -28.16
CA LYS A 410 -21.35 8.25 -29.30
C LYS A 410 -21.78 9.71 -29.18
N ALA A 411 -21.25 10.54 -30.08
CA ALA A 411 -21.80 11.85 -30.35
C ALA A 411 -22.87 11.72 -31.43
N MET A 412 -23.99 12.43 -31.29
CA MET A 412 -25.09 12.36 -32.24
C MET A 412 -25.87 13.67 -32.29
N THR A 413 -26.38 14.03 -33.45
CA THR A 413 -27.12 15.27 -33.68
C THR A 413 -28.39 15.37 -32.83
N GLN A 414 -29.00 14.24 -32.45
CA GLN A 414 -30.16 14.19 -31.54
C GLN A 414 -29.84 14.68 -30.12
N LEU A 415 -28.56 14.70 -29.74
CA LEU A 415 -28.08 15.31 -28.49
C LEU A 415 -27.66 16.77 -28.69
N ALA A 416 -28.03 17.39 -29.82
CA ALA A 416 -27.54 18.71 -30.23
C ALA A 416 -26.01 18.79 -30.37
N SER A 417 -25.38 17.69 -30.76
CA SER A 417 -23.97 17.67 -31.15
C SER A 417 -23.81 18.18 -32.58
N GLU A 418 -22.82 19.03 -32.83
CA GLU A 418 -22.47 19.49 -34.18
C GLU A 418 -21.75 18.42 -35.00
N ILE A 419 -21.20 17.42 -34.32
CA ILE A 419 -20.47 16.30 -34.92
C ILE A 419 -21.13 14.98 -34.51
N ASP A 420 -21.34 14.09 -35.49
CA ASP A 420 -21.82 12.73 -35.28
C ASP A 420 -20.66 11.74 -35.47
N TYR A 421 -20.30 11.00 -34.42
CA TYR A 421 -19.27 9.97 -34.51
C TYR A 421 -19.47 8.88 -33.47
N LEU A 422 -18.95 7.68 -33.75
CA LEU A 422 -18.83 6.59 -32.81
C LEU A 422 -17.35 6.25 -32.59
N LYS A 423 -16.96 6.18 -31.33
CA LYS A 423 -15.60 5.87 -30.89
C LYS A 423 -15.61 4.69 -29.93
N ILE A 424 -14.80 3.68 -30.22
CA ILE A 424 -14.67 2.47 -29.42
C ILE A 424 -13.20 2.28 -29.07
N LEU A 425 -12.91 2.04 -27.79
CA LEU A 425 -11.57 1.74 -27.30
C LEU A 425 -11.63 0.53 -26.37
N ALA A 426 -10.88 -0.50 -26.70
CA ALA A 426 -10.65 -1.65 -25.83
C ALA A 426 -9.19 -1.67 -25.36
N GLU A 427 -8.96 -1.98 -24.10
CA GLU A 427 -7.63 -2.18 -23.53
C GLU A 427 -7.57 -3.50 -22.78
N GLY A 428 -6.49 -4.25 -22.97
CA GLY A 428 -6.20 -5.47 -22.23
C GLY A 428 -4.78 -5.42 -21.66
N ARG A 429 -4.63 -5.77 -20.39
CA ARG A 429 -3.35 -5.98 -19.73
C ARG A 429 -3.36 -7.33 -19.03
N TYR A 430 -2.25 -8.04 -19.14
CA TYR A 430 -2.03 -9.31 -18.44
C TYR A 430 -0.64 -9.28 -17.82
N ILE A 431 -0.54 -9.54 -16.52
CA ILE A 431 0.70 -9.49 -15.76
C ILE A 431 0.86 -10.80 -15.01
N LYS A 432 2.04 -11.40 -15.12
CA LYS A 432 2.34 -12.67 -14.47
C LYS A 432 3.78 -12.74 -13.96
N GLU A 433 3.92 -13.06 -12.69
CA GLU A 433 5.20 -13.31 -12.04
C GLU A 433 5.69 -14.74 -12.32
N PHE A 434 6.98 -14.81 -12.66
CA PHE A 434 7.80 -15.99 -12.87
C PHE A 434 9.14 -15.73 -12.16
N ASP A 435 9.17 -15.81 -10.83
CA ASP A 435 10.33 -15.50 -9.98
C ASP A 435 11.67 -15.94 -10.63
N PRO A 436 12.62 -15.03 -10.92
CA PRO A 436 12.70 -13.61 -10.50
C PRO A 436 12.12 -12.57 -11.48
N PHE A 437 11.36 -12.98 -12.48
CA PHE A 437 10.85 -12.13 -13.57
C PHE A 437 9.36 -11.81 -13.43
N VAL A 438 8.91 -10.69 -14.00
CA VAL A 438 7.50 -10.39 -14.21
C VAL A 438 7.27 -10.12 -15.69
N LEU A 439 6.39 -10.87 -16.31
CA LEU A 439 5.98 -10.68 -17.69
C LEU A 439 4.72 -9.81 -17.72
N ALA A 440 4.75 -8.73 -18.50
CA ALA A 440 3.62 -7.84 -18.69
C ALA A 440 3.28 -7.71 -20.18
N PHE A 441 2.04 -7.99 -20.53
CA PHE A 441 1.47 -7.78 -21.85
C PHE A 441 0.42 -6.68 -21.78
N LYS A 442 0.45 -5.74 -22.73
CA LYS A 442 -0.55 -4.67 -22.87
C LYS A 442 -0.92 -4.52 -24.33
N THR A 443 -2.21 -4.44 -24.61
CA THR A 443 -2.75 -4.17 -25.94
C THR A 443 -3.87 -3.13 -25.86
N ARG A 444 -4.02 -2.35 -26.92
CA ARG A 444 -5.11 -1.39 -27.12
C ARG A 444 -5.64 -1.54 -28.54
N PHE A 445 -6.96 -1.52 -28.68
CA PHE A 445 -7.65 -1.55 -29.96
C PHE A 445 -8.62 -0.38 -30.02
N GLY A 446 -8.43 0.50 -31.01
CA GLY A 446 -9.29 1.64 -31.27
C GLY A 446 -10.08 1.45 -32.56
N TRP A 447 -11.34 1.88 -32.57
CA TRP A 447 -12.14 2.00 -33.79
C TRP A 447 -12.91 3.31 -33.78
N LEU A 448 -12.98 3.96 -34.94
CA LEU A 448 -13.62 5.26 -35.15
C LEU A 448 -14.52 5.17 -36.39
N SER A 449 -15.68 5.82 -36.35
CA SER A 449 -16.48 6.05 -37.56
C SER A 449 -15.77 7.05 -38.49
N GLN A 450 -16.06 6.98 -39.79
CA GLN A 450 -15.40 7.80 -40.82
C GLN A 450 -15.49 9.31 -40.57
N ASP A 451 -16.61 9.81 -40.04
CA ASP A 451 -16.85 11.24 -39.81
C ASP A 451 -16.23 11.77 -38.49
N THR A 452 -15.35 11.00 -37.86
CA THR A 452 -14.67 11.44 -36.63
C THR A 452 -13.65 12.53 -36.97
N PRO A 453 -13.68 13.70 -36.32
CA PRO A 453 -12.70 14.76 -36.58
C PRO A 453 -11.33 14.39 -36.02
N VAL A 454 -10.26 14.94 -36.61
CA VAL A 454 -8.87 14.61 -36.26
C VAL A 454 -8.54 14.82 -34.78
N PHE A 455 -9.03 15.91 -34.17
CA PHE A 455 -8.82 16.16 -32.73
C PHE A 455 -9.51 15.12 -31.81
N LYS A 456 -10.38 14.25 -32.36
CA LYS A 456 -10.98 13.08 -31.69
C LYS A 456 -10.32 11.75 -32.04
N HIS A 457 -9.34 11.71 -32.94
CA HIS A 457 -8.65 10.49 -33.32
C HIS A 457 -7.90 9.81 -32.17
N PHE A 458 -7.54 8.54 -32.38
CA PHE A 458 -6.55 7.85 -31.56
C PHE A 458 -5.15 8.17 -32.07
N PHE A 459 -4.24 8.44 -31.14
CA PHE A 459 -2.84 8.72 -31.44
C PHE A 459 -1.95 7.73 -30.69
N ALA A 460 -0.83 7.37 -31.32
CA ALA A 460 0.16 6.45 -30.78
C ALA A 460 1.54 7.12 -30.72
N GLY A 461 2.46 6.54 -29.94
CA GLY A 461 3.78 7.13 -29.67
C GLY A 461 3.93 7.77 -28.28
N GLY A 462 5.18 8.01 -27.87
CA GLY A 462 5.53 8.51 -26.55
C GLY A 462 5.50 7.46 -25.43
N ALA A 463 5.82 7.93 -24.21
CA ALA A 463 6.08 7.06 -23.05
C ALA A 463 4.90 6.15 -22.63
N MET A 464 3.66 6.59 -22.89
CA MET A 464 2.44 5.91 -22.45
C MET A 464 1.83 4.97 -23.51
N SER A 465 2.40 4.95 -24.71
CA SER A 465 1.99 4.07 -25.81
C SER A 465 3.20 3.33 -26.36
N ASN A 466 3.82 3.82 -27.45
CA ASN A 466 4.91 3.16 -28.16
C ASN A 466 6.20 3.91 -27.85
N ARG A 467 6.92 3.44 -26.81
CA ARG A 467 8.25 3.96 -26.46
C ARG A 467 9.19 3.82 -27.66
N GLY A 468 9.97 4.87 -27.92
CA GLY A 468 10.86 4.98 -29.08
C GLY A 468 10.34 5.88 -30.21
N PHE A 469 9.04 6.20 -30.20
CA PHE A 469 8.44 7.23 -31.05
C PHE A 469 8.15 8.50 -30.25
N GLU A 470 8.17 9.66 -30.91
CA GLU A 470 7.73 10.92 -30.32
C GLU A 470 6.25 10.85 -29.93
N TYR A 471 5.81 11.77 -29.07
CA TYR A 471 4.44 11.76 -28.57
C TYR A 471 3.45 12.03 -29.72
N ARG A 472 2.43 11.17 -29.87
CA ARG A 472 1.42 11.21 -30.94
C ARG A 472 1.94 11.03 -32.37
N ASP A 473 3.24 10.81 -32.56
CA ASP A 473 3.90 10.82 -33.87
C ASP A 473 3.78 9.49 -34.62
N LEU A 474 3.39 8.39 -33.97
CA LEU A 474 3.19 7.13 -34.70
C LEU A 474 1.83 7.15 -35.41
N GLY A 475 1.83 7.09 -36.74
CA GLY A 475 0.61 6.99 -37.55
C GLY A 475 0.68 7.77 -38.86
N PRO A 476 -0.48 8.05 -39.49
CA PRO A 476 -0.61 8.97 -40.59
C PRO A 476 -0.30 10.43 -40.20
N HIS A 477 0.30 11.15 -41.14
CA HIS A 477 0.57 12.59 -41.06
C HIS A 477 -0.05 13.31 -42.25
N TYR A 478 -0.44 14.57 -42.04
CA TYR A 478 -0.67 15.53 -43.11
C TYR A 478 0.46 16.55 -43.08
N ASP A 479 1.20 16.66 -44.19
CA ASP A 479 2.50 17.31 -44.25
C ASP A 479 3.46 16.74 -43.18
N SER A 480 3.71 17.49 -42.10
CA SER A 480 4.53 17.07 -40.95
C SER A 480 3.72 16.84 -39.68
N ASP A 481 2.42 17.13 -39.69
CA ASP A 481 1.61 17.09 -38.48
C ASP A 481 0.91 15.73 -38.33
N PRO A 482 0.96 15.09 -37.16
CA PRO A 482 0.29 13.84 -36.93
C PRO A 482 -1.24 14.05 -36.94
N ILE A 483 -1.95 13.30 -37.78
CA ILE A 483 -3.42 13.31 -37.85
C ILE A 483 -4.06 12.08 -37.18
N GLY A 484 -3.25 11.15 -36.67
CA GLY A 484 -3.73 9.98 -35.92
C GLY A 484 -4.53 9.00 -36.79
N GLY A 485 -5.36 8.17 -36.15
CA GLY A 485 -6.14 7.11 -36.82
C GLY A 485 -5.42 5.75 -36.82
N VAL A 486 -4.73 5.43 -35.71
CA VAL A 486 -3.97 4.18 -35.49
C VAL A 486 -4.71 3.23 -34.57
#